data_AF-A0A7S3MKJ1-F1
#
_entry.id   AF-A0A7S3MKJ1-F1
#
_cell.length_a   1.000
_cell.length_b   1.000
_cell.length_c   1.000
_cell.angle_alpha   90.00
_cell.angle_beta   90.00
_cell.angle_gamma   90.00
#
_symmetry.space_group_name_H-M   'P 1'
#
loop_
_entity.id
_entity.type
_entity.pdbx_description
1 polymer ?
#
loop_
_entity_poly.entity_id
_entity_poly.type
_entity_poly.pdbx_seq_one_letter_code
_entity_poly.pdbx_strand_id
1 'polypeptide(L)'
;MVGGTQEGVASVRELLDIYSVEVQHMGQPGAGQHTKMANQIMIATTMVGVCESLLYAQKANLDHMQMIQLLSKGAAGSFSMEKLGPRMLRRDFEPGFYVEHFVKDLGIVLDECRLMKLSVPGTALAYQLYESMMAQ
;
A
#
# COMPACT_ATOMS: atom_id res chain seq x y z
N MET A 1 -1.84 -11.64 7.78
CA MET A 1 -3.23 -11.86 7.33
C MET A 1 -3.34 -13.26 6.73
N VAL A 2 -4.26 -14.09 7.22
CA VAL A 2 -4.32 -15.53 6.88
C VAL A 2 -5.75 -15.93 6.54
N GLY A 3 -5.93 -16.68 5.45
CA GLY A 3 -7.20 -17.32 5.11
C GLY A 3 -7.07 -18.84 5.14
N GLY A 4 -8.06 -19.53 5.68
CA GLY A 4 -8.06 -20.98 5.87
C GLY A 4 -9.20 -21.42 6.80
N THR A 5 -9.36 -22.73 6.99
CA THR A 5 -10.26 -23.23 8.05
C THR A 5 -9.71 -22.83 9.42
N GLN A 6 -10.59 -22.73 10.42
CA GLN A 6 -10.18 -22.34 11.76
C GLN A 6 -9.15 -23.33 12.34
N GLU A 7 -9.39 -24.63 12.15
CA GLU A 7 -8.51 -25.70 12.58
C GLU A 7 -7.16 -25.66 11.85
N GLY A 8 -7.18 -25.41 10.54
CA GLY A 8 -5.98 -25.31 9.72
C GLY A 8 -5.09 -24.15 10.16
N VAL A 9 -5.67 -22.97 10.39
CA VAL A 9 -4.92 -21.80 10.86
C VAL A 9 -4.40 -22.02 12.28
N ALA A 10 -5.20 -22.61 13.18
CA ALA A 10 -4.76 -22.93 14.53
C ALA A 10 -3.57 -23.90 14.53
N SER A 11 -3.58 -24.91 13.65
CA SER A 11 -2.52 -25.93 13.57
C SER A 11 -1.14 -25.38 13.19
N VAL A 12 -1.08 -24.24 12.51
CA VAL A 12 0.17 -23.59 12.09
C VAL A 12 0.46 -22.30 12.86
N ARG A 13 -0.37 -21.95 13.85
CA ARG A 13 -0.31 -20.64 14.52
C ARG A 13 1.06 -20.35 15.13
N GLU A 14 1.62 -21.32 15.85
CA GLU A 14 2.92 -21.19 16.49
C GLU A 14 4.03 -20.88 15.48
N LEU A 15 3.98 -21.48 14.29
CA LEU A 15 4.94 -21.21 13.22
C LEU A 15 4.81 -19.80 12.66
N LEU A 16 3.57 -19.32 12.50
CA LEU A 16 3.30 -17.97 11.99
C LEU A 16 3.79 -16.89 12.97
N ASP A 17 3.66 -17.14 14.28
CA ASP A 17 4.05 -16.20 15.34
C ASP A 17 5.58 -16.05 15.48
N ILE A 18 6.39 -16.98 14.95
CA ILE A 18 7.86 -16.88 15.00
C ILE A 18 8.38 -15.67 14.22
N TYR A 19 7.75 -15.34 13.09
CA TYR A 19 8.26 -14.32 12.16
C TYR A 19 7.28 -13.16 11.91
N SER A 20 6.09 -13.22 12.50
CA SER A 20 5.06 -12.20 12.33
C SER A 20 4.84 -11.45 13.64
N VAL A 21 4.87 -10.12 13.59
CA VAL A 21 4.48 -9.29 14.74
C VAL A 21 2.99 -9.45 15.03
N GLU A 22 2.16 -9.60 13.99
CA GLU A 22 0.73 -9.80 14.12
C GLU A 22 0.20 -10.79 13.08
N VAL A 23 -0.66 -11.70 13.53
CA VAL A 23 -1.33 -12.69 12.68
C VAL A 23 -2.81 -12.65 12.99
N GLN A 24 -3.62 -12.33 11.97
CA GLN A 24 -5.07 -12.33 12.04
C GLN A 24 -5.67 -13.30 11.02
N HIS A 25 -6.63 -14.10 11.48
CA HIS A 25 -7.44 -15.00 10.66
C HIS A 25 -8.59 -14.19 10.03
N MET A 26 -8.57 -14.09 8.71
CA MET A 26 -9.49 -13.24 7.94
C MET A 26 -10.71 -14.01 7.41
N GLY A 27 -10.80 -15.31 7.68
CA GLY A 27 -11.88 -16.18 7.21
C GLY A 27 -11.39 -17.38 6.39
N GLN A 28 -12.28 -17.91 5.56
CA GLN A 28 -12.07 -19.13 4.75
C GLN A 28 -10.92 -19.02 3.73
N PRO A 29 -10.51 -20.11 3.06
CA PRO A 29 -9.50 -20.04 1.99
C PRO A 29 -9.79 -18.92 0.99
N GLY A 30 -8.75 -18.17 0.62
CA GLY A 30 -8.86 -16.98 -0.22
C GLY A 30 -9.03 -15.66 0.55
N ALA A 31 -9.64 -15.67 1.75
CA ALA A 31 -9.90 -14.43 2.49
C ALA A 31 -8.63 -13.62 2.80
N GLY A 32 -7.53 -14.28 3.15
CA GLY A 32 -6.24 -13.61 3.35
C GLY A 32 -5.71 -12.89 2.10
N GLN A 33 -5.96 -13.46 0.91
CA GLN A 33 -5.57 -12.83 -0.36
C GLN A 33 -6.45 -11.61 -0.67
N HIS A 34 -7.75 -11.69 -0.43
CA HIS A 34 -8.64 -10.53 -0.55
C HIS A 34 -8.29 -9.41 0.43
N THR A 35 -7.91 -9.75 1.67
CA THR A 35 -7.39 -8.77 2.62
C THR A 35 -6.10 -8.11 2.10
N LYS A 36 -5.21 -8.89 1.47
CA LYS A 36 -3.98 -8.34 0.85
C LYS A 36 -4.33 -7.40 -0.28
N MET A 37 -5.28 -7.75 -1.15
CA MET A 37 -5.73 -6.89 -2.24
C MET A 37 -6.30 -5.57 -1.73
N ALA A 38 -7.15 -5.59 -0.69
CA ALA A 38 -7.65 -4.38 -0.05
C ALA A 38 -6.51 -3.48 0.48
N ASN A 39 -5.49 -4.09 1.09
CA ASN A 39 -4.30 -3.36 1.54
C ASN A 39 -3.52 -2.72 0.36
N GLN A 40 -3.32 -3.43 -0.74
CA GLN A 40 -2.60 -2.89 -1.91
C GLN A 40 -3.36 -1.72 -2.56
N ILE A 41 -4.69 -1.81 -2.66
CA ILE A 41 -5.55 -0.70 -3.10
C ILE A 41 -5.31 0.55 -2.25
N MET A 42 -5.33 0.40 -0.92
CA MET A 42 -5.16 1.51 0.01
C MET A 42 -3.77 2.14 -0.10
N ILE A 43 -2.71 1.32 -0.16
CA ILE A 43 -1.34 1.79 -0.32
C ILE A 43 -1.17 2.56 -1.64
N ALA A 44 -1.65 2.01 -2.75
CA ALA A 44 -1.45 2.60 -4.08
C ALA A 44 -2.14 3.95 -4.20
N THR A 45 -3.41 4.02 -3.81
CA THR A 45 -4.20 5.26 -3.92
C THR A 45 -3.73 6.34 -2.95
N THR A 46 -3.32 5.97 -1.72
CA THR A 46 -2.72 6.91 -0.77
C THR A 46 -1.41 7.49 -1.29
N MET A 47 -0.59 6.70 -1.98
CA MET A 47 0.70 7.16 -2.50
C MET A 47 0.55 8.31 -3.50
N VAL A 48 -0.48 8.26 -4.36
CA VAL A 48 -0.78 9.33 -5.31
C VAL A 48 -0.98 10.66 -4.56
N GLY A 49 -1.82 10.65 -3.52
CA GLY A 49 -2.06 11.83 -2.70
C GLY A 49 -0.81 12.33 -1.96
N VAL A 50 0.04 11.43 -1.45
CA VAL A 50 1.33 11.80 -0.84
C VAL A 50 2.21 12.53 -1.87
N CYS A 51 2.42 11.94 -3.04
CA CYS A 51 3.25 12.54 -4.09
C CYS A 51 2.71 13.90 -4.53
N GLU A 52 1.40 14.02 -4.79
CA GLU A 52 0.77 15.27 -5.20
C GLU A 52 0.88 16.34 -4.11
N SER A 53 0.69 15.98 -2.83
CA SER A 53 0.82 16.92 -1.72
C SER A 53 2.25 17.48 -1.58
N LEU A 54 3.27 16.65 -1.82
CA LEU A 54 4.67 17.08 -1.78
C LEU A 54 5.01 18.00 -2.96
N LEU A 55 4.51 17.67 -4.17
CA LEU A 55 4.66 18.54 -5.34
C LEU A 55 3.97 19.89 -5.13
N TYR A 56 2.77 19.89 -4.55
CA TYR A 56 2.06 21.11 -4.19
C TYR A 56 2.86 21.95 -3.19
N ALA A 57 3.36 21.33 -2.11
CA ALA A 57 4.19 21.98 -1.11
C ALA A 57 5.44 22.64 -1.72
N GLN A 58 6.08 21.93 -2.65
CA GLN A 58 7.23 22.45 -3.39
C GLN A 58 6.86 23.67 -4.22
N LYS A 59 5.73 23.62 -4.94
CA LYS A 59 5.28 24.74 -5.78
C LYS A 59 4.82 25.95 -4.96
N ALA A 60 4.25 25.70 -3.79
CA ALA A 60 3.78 26.72 -2.86
C ALA A 60 4.89 27.27 -1.92
N ASN A 61 6.13 26.78 -2.04
CA ASN A 61 7.28 27.14 -1.20
C ASN A 61 7.04 26.89 0.30
N LEU A 62 6.40 25.77 0.65
CA LEU A 62 6.19 25.37 2.04
C LEU A 62 7.44 24.67 2.60
N ASP A 63 7.59 24.70 3.93
CA ASP A 63 8.52 23.80 4.61
C ASP A 63 7.95 22.37 4.58
N HIS A 64 8.53 21.54 3.72
CA HIS A 64 8.09 20.16 3.49
C HIS A 64 8.17 19.31 4.76
N MET A 65 9.22 19.47 5.56
CA MET A 65 9.41 18.64 6.75
C MET A 65 8.41 19.02 7.84
N GLN A 66 8.18 20.32 8.05
CA GLN A 66 7.13 20.78 8.96
C GLN A 66 5.74 20.35 8.49
N MET A 67 5.46 20.44 7.19
CA MET A 67 4.19 19.99 6.61
C MET A 67 3.97 18.49 6.84
N ILE A 68 4.95 17.65 6.49
CA ILE A 68 4.86 16.18 6.68
C ILE A 68 4.60 15.87 8.16
N GLN A 69 5.33 16.51 9.09
CA GLN A 69 5.16 16.29 10.53
C GLN A 69 3.77 16.68 11.02
N LEU A 70 3.21 17.78 10.52
CA LEU A 70 1.88 18.26 10.90
C LEU A 70 0.80 17.34 10.35
N LEU A 71 0.84 17.03 9.05
CA LEU A 71 -0.17 16.20 8.38
C LEU A 71 -0.17 14.77 8.90
N SER A 72 0.99 14.21 9.24
CA SER A 72 1.12 12.84 9.76
C SER A 72 0.37 12.61 11.08
N LYS A 73 0.08 13.67 11.84
CA LYS A 73 -0.64 13.60 13.12
C LYS A 73 -2.16 13.77 12.98
N GLY A 74 -2.62 14.24 11.82
CA GLY A 74 -4.03 14.54 11.56
C GLY A 74 -4.72 13.44 10.76
N ALA A 75 -5.90 13.77 10.22
CA ALA A 75 -6.69 12.87 9.39
C ALA A 75 -5.98 12.43 8.08
N ALA A 76 -4.97 13.19 7.64
CA ALA A 76 -4.14 12.83 6.48
C ALA A 76 -3.00 11.86 6.82
N GLY A 77 -2.86 11.46 8.08
CA GLY A 77 -1.80 10.57 8.55
C GLY A 77 -1.84 9.20 7.88
N SER A 78 -0.70 8.77 7.35
CA SER A 78 -0.51 7.44 6.77
C SER A 78 0.94 7.01 6.89
N PHE A 79 1.18 5.68 6.85
CA PHE A 79 2.54 5.14 6.81
C PHE A 79 3.36 5.74 5.65
N SER A 80 2.73 5.90 4.48
CA SER A 80 3.37 6.50 3.30
C SER A 80 3.80 7.94 3.55
N MET A 81 2.94 8.77 4.13
CA MET A 81 3.30 10.15 4.47
C MET A 81 4.42 10.21 5.51
N GLU A 82 4.28 9.45 6.60
CA GLU A 82 5.19 9.53 7.75
C GLU A 82 6.57 8.95 7.43
N LYS A 83 6.63 7.80 6.73
CA LYS A 83 7.87 7.07 6.50
C LYS A 83 8.47 7.32 5.13
N LEU A 84 7.65 7.41 4.08
CA LEU A 84 8.14 7.49 2.70
C LEU A 84 8.29 8.93 2.22
N GLY A 85 7.45 9.86 2.67
CA GLY A 85 7.57 11.30 2.36
C GLY A 85 8.98 11.86 2.64
N PRO A 86 9.55 11.70 3.85
CA PRO A 86 10.90 12.17 4.14
C PRO A 86 11.99 11.50 3.29
N ARG A 87 11.80 10.24 2.88
CA ARG A 87 12.75 9.53 2.00
C ARG A 87 12.75 10.11 0.59
N MET A 88 11.57 10.41 0.05
CA MET A 88 11.43 11.06 -1.27
C MET A 88 12.16 12.41 -1.30
N LEU A 89 12.04 13.23 -0.25
CA LEU A 89 12.73 14.52 -0.15
C LEU A 89 14.26 14.38 -0.17
N ARG A 90 14.78 13.31 0.43
CA ARG A 90 16.22 13.00 0.43
C ARG A 90 16.68 12.22 -0.81
N ARG A 91 15.76 11.89 -1.74
CA ARG A 91 16.01 10.98 -2.87
C ARG A 91 16.59 9.63 -2.46
N ASP A 92 16.17 9.14 -1.30
CA ASP A 92 16.52 7.81 -0.82
C ASP A 92 15.47 6.82 -1.32
N PHE A 93 15.84 6.08 -2.37
CA PHE A 93 14.99 5.08 -3.02
C PHE A 93 15.47 3.65 -2.79
N GLU A 94 16.30 3.42 -1.76
CA GLU A 94 16.72 2.06 -1.40
C GLU A 94 15.49 1.17 -1.18
N PRO A 95 15.45 -0.03 -1.80
CA PRO A 95 14.22 -0.79 -1.91
C PRO A 95 13.79 -1.34 -0.55
N GLY A 96 12.63 -0.89 -0.07
CA GLY A 96 11.85 -1.61 0.95
C GLY A 96 10.85 -2.60 0.32
N PHE A 97 10.40 -2.28 -0.89
CA PHE A 97 9.56 -3.13 -1.73
C PHE A 97 9.75 -2.71 -3.19
N TYR A 98 10.01 -3.67 -4.07
CA TYR A 98 10.28 -3.41 -5.48
C TYR A 98 9.03 -2.98 -6.25
N VAL A 99 9.18 -2.01 -7.15
CA VAL A 99 8.06 -1.48 -7.96
C VAL A 99 7.43 -2.59 -8.82
N GLU A 100 8.24 -3.48 -9.37
CA GLU A 100 7.81 -4.60 -10.22
C GLU A 100 6.87 -5.54 -9.47
N HIS A 101 7.16 -5.77 -8.18
CA HIS A 101 6.29 -6.56 -7.32
C HIS A 101 4.98 -5.83 -7.03
N PHE A 102 5.02 -4.51 -6.86
CA PHE A 102 3.83 -3.70 -6.61
C PHE A 102 2.93 -3.62 -7.85
N VAL A 103 3.50 -3.41 -9.04
CA VAL A 103 2.78 -3.46 -10.32
C VAL A 103 2.10 -4.81 -10.49
N LYS A 104 2.83 -5.93 -10.28
CA LYS A 104 2.23 -7.27 -10.32
C LYS A 104 1.05 -7.42 -9.36
N ASP A 105 1.19 -6.99 -8.10
CA ASP A 105 0.13 -7.08 -7.10
C ASP A 105 -1.12 -6.25 -7.52
N LEU A 106 -0.91 -5.06 -8.08
CA LEU A 106 -2.01 -4.22 -8.59
C LEU A 106 -2.67 -4.79 -9.85
N GLY A 107 -1.93 -5.49 -10.70
CA GLY A 107 -2.50 -6.25 -11.82
C GLY A 107 -3.49 -7.30 -11.32
N ILE A 108 -3.10 -8.08 -10.30
CA ILE A 108 -3.97 -9.09 -9.65
C ILE A 108 -5.23 -8.41 -9.07
N VAL A 109 -5.07 -7.28 -8.39
CA VAL A 109 -6.21 -6.49 -7.87
C VAL A 109 -7.19 -6.11 -8.97
N LEU A 110 -6.70 -5.58 -10.10
CA LEU A 110 -7.55 -5.12 -11.19
C LEU A 110 -8.25 -6.29 -11.91
N ASP A 111 -7.56 -7.42 -12.07
CA ASP A 111 -8.17 -8.65 -12.59
C ASP A 111 -9.29 -9.13 -11.68
N GLU A 112 -9.06 -9.17 -10.36
CA GLU A 112 -10.05 -9.62 -9.39
C GLU A 112 -11.27 -8.68 -9.34
N CYS A 113 -11.04 -7.36 -9.30
CA CYS A 113 -12.13 -6.38 -9.34
C CYS A 113 -12.98 -6.51 -10.62
N ARG A 114 -12.37 -6.86 -11.76
CA ARG A 114 -13.10 -7.12 -13.01
C ARG A 114 -14.03 -8.32 -12.88
N LEU A 115 -13.56 -9.43 -12.29
CA LEU A 115 -14.38 -10.62 -12.03
C LEU A 115 -15.56 -10.29 -11.11
N MET A 116 -15.34 -9.45 -10.09
CA MET A 116 -16.38 -8.98 -9.17
C MET A 116 -17.31 -7.90 -9.76
N LYS A 117 -17.01 -7.37 -10.95
CA LYS A 117 -17.68 -6.19 -11.53
C LYS A 117 -17.62 -4.95 -10.62
N LEU A 118 -16.50 -4.77 -9.92
CA LEU A 118 -16.24 -3.66 -9.01
C LEU A 118 -15.39 -2.58 -9.69
N SER A 119 -15.88 -1.34 -9.70
CA SER A 119 -15.13 -0.20 -10.24
C SER A 119 -14.21 0.41 -9.19
N VAL A 120 -12.91 0.45 -9.48
CA VAL A 120 -11.86 1.01 -8.60
C VAL A 120 -11.00 2.06 -9.34
N PRO A 121 -11.59 3.17 -9.80
CA PRO A 121 -10.92 4.11 -10.71
C PRO A 121 -9.63 4.71 -10.15
N GLY A 122 -9.57 5.00 -8.84
CA GLY A 122 -8.35 5.48 -8.21
C GLY A 122 -7.21 4.46 -8.25
N THR A 123 -7.52 3.17 -8.14
CA THR A 123 -6.50 2.11 -8.24
C THR A 123 -6.01 1.96 -9.68
N ALA A 124 -6.91 2.06 -10.66
CA ALA A 124 -6.55 2.03 -12.08
C ALA A 124 -5.60 3.18 -12.45
N LEU A 125 -5.88 4.40 -11.98
CA LEU A 125 -4.97 5.53 -12.16
C LEU A 125 -3.61 5.28 -11.49
N ALA A 126 -3.62 4.85 -10.22
CA ALA A 126 -2.38 4.56 -9.50
C ALA A 126 -1.55 3.50 -10.24
N TYR A 127 -2.19 2.44 -10.74
CA TYR A 127 -1.53 1.39 -11.54
C TYR A 127 -0.82 1.97 -12.76
N GLN A 128 -1.47 2.81 -13.55
CA GLN A 128 -0.86 3.46 -14.72
C GLN A 128 0.34 4.33 -14.35
N LEU A 129 0.28 5.04 -13.20
CA LEU A 129 1.41 5.83 -12.71
C LEU A 129 2.60 4.94 -12.32
N TYR A 130 2.35 3.80 -11.68
CA TYR A 130 3.41 2.84 -11.34
C TYR A 130 4.01 2.17 -12.58
N GLU A 131 3.21 1.80 -13.58
CA GLU A 131 3.72 1.28 -14.86
C GLU A 131 4.58 2.33 -15.58
N SER A 132 4.14 3.59 -15.58
CA SER A 132 4.91 4.70 -16.18
C SER A 132 6.23 4.96 -15.45
N MET A 133 6.28 4.74 -14.14
CA MET A 133 7.50 4.84 -13.35
C MET A 133 8.47 3.68 -13.65
N MET A 134 7.96 2.46 -13.80
CA MET A 134 8.76 1.27 -14.11
C MET A 134 9.39 1.33 -15.52
N ALA A 135 8.81 2.13 -16.42
CA ALA A 135 9.31 2.31 -17.78
C ALA A 135 10.43 3.37 -17.94
N GLN A 136 10.82 4.05 -16.85
CA GLN A 136 11.92 5.04 -16.83
C GLN A 136 13.25 4.38 -16.50
#